data_AF-A0A352W998-F1
#
_entry.id   AF-A0A352W998-F1
#
_cell.length_a   1.000
_cell.length_b   1.000
_cell.length_c   1.000
_cell.angle_alpha   90.00
_cell.angle_beta   90.00
_cell.angle_gamma   90.00
#
_symmetry.space_group_name_H-M   'P 1'
#
loop_
_entity.id
_entity.type
_entity.pdbx_description
1 polymer ?
#
loop_
_entity_poly.entity_id
_entity_poly.type
_entity_poly.pdbx_seq_one_letter_code
_entity_poly.pdbx_strand_id
1 'polypeptide(L)'
;KGSEIQIMPALGTHVPMTRAEQVRMYGAEIPESAFLAHDWRNDTCRIGEIPSAFVSGVSGGRVDFPIPIEVNKRLISGQYDLIVSIGQVVPHEVVGMANYSKNIFVGCGGKEIIDKSHFLGAVYGLERLMGRDHSPVRKVFDYGEEQF
;
A
#
# COMPACT_ATOMS: atom_id res chain seq x y z
N LYS A 1 -4.58 -18.99 -27.11
CA LYS A 1 -5.43 -17.99 -26.43
C LYS A 1 -4.49 -17.07 -25.67
N GLY A 2 -4.62 -15.76 -25.82
CA GLY A 2 -3.82 -14.79 -25.05
C GLY A 2 -4.51 -14.44 -23.73
N SER A 3 -3.76 -13.83 -22.80
CA SER A 3 -4.29 -13.23 -21.57
C SER A 3 -4.29 -11.71 -21.72
N GLU A 4 -5.28 -11.02 -21.15
CA GLU A 4 -5.24 -9.58 -20.96
C GLU A 4 -4.45 -9.26 -19.68
N ILE A 5 -3.49 -8.34 -19.78
CA ILE A 5 -2.61 -7.97 -18.65
C ILE A 5 -2.68 -6.46 -18.47
N GLN A 6 -2.99 -6.04 -17.24
CA GLN A 6 -2.92 -4.65 -16.81
C GLN A 6 -1.88 -4.52 -15.70
N ILE A 7 -1.11 -3.44 -15.74
CA ILE A 7 -0.01 -3.15 -14.80
C ILE A 7 -0.36 -1.86 -14.09
N MET A 8 -0.47 -1.93 -12.76
CA MET A 8 -0.65 -0.76 -11.91
C MET A 8 0.62 -0.56 -11.07
N PRO A 9 1.49 0.40 -11.41
CA PRO A 9 2.53 0.83 -10.49
C PRO A 9 1.90 1.24 -9.16
N ALA A 10 2.40 0.67 -8.06
CA ALA A 10 1.87 0.91 -6.72
C ALA A 10 2.43 2.24 -6.17
N LEU A 11 1.92 3.36 -6.72
CA LEU A 11 2.47 4.72 -6.56
C LEU A 11 2.37 5.26 -5.14
N GLY A 12 1.37 4.84 -4.37
CA GLY A 12 0.92 5.60 -3.20
C GLY A 12 0.64 7.04 -3.60
N THR A 13 1.34 7.99 -2.98
CA THR A 13 1.14 9.43 -3.27
C THR A 13 1.98 9.96 -4.43
N HIS A 14 2.81 9.14 -5.05
CA HIS A 14 3.73 9.56 -6.10
C HIS A 14 2.99 9.92 -7.40
N VAL A 15 3.65 10.71 -8.25
CA VAL A 15 3.12 11.05 -9.57
C VAL A 15 3.13 9.83 -10.50
N PRO A 16 2.15 9.71 -11.42
CA PRO A 16 2.16 8.65 -12.43
C PRO A 16 3.43 8.67 -13.28
N MET A 17 3.95 7.47 -13.57
CA MET A 17 5.11 7.31 -14.43
C MET A 17 4.81 7.80 -15.85
N THR A 18 5.71 8.59 -16.41
CA THR A 18 5.70 8.95 -17.83
C THR A 18 5.97 7.73 -18.70
N ARG A 19 5.63 7.78 -19.99
CA ARG A 19 5.91 6.68 -20.92
C ARG A 19 7.41 6.34 -20.98
N ALA A 20 8.30 7.34 -20.94
CA ALA A 20 9.74 7.10 -20.94
C ALA A 20 10.20 6.31 -19.70
N GLU A 21 9.67 6.62 -18.52
CA GLU A 21 9.96 5.88 -17.28
C GLU A 21 9.39 4.46 -17.31
N GLN A 22 8.18 4.28 -17.84
CA GLN A 22 7.58 2.95 -18.03
C GLN A 22 8.47 2.08 -18.93
N VAL A 23 8.92 2.60 -20.07
CA VAL A 23 9.82 1.87 -20.98
C VAL A 23 11.14 1.51 -20.31
N ARG A 24 11.73 2.46 -19.55
CA ARG A 24 12.99 2.23 -18.84
C ARG A 24 12.87 1.12 -17.78
N MET A 25 11.74 1.04 -17.09
CA MET A 25 11.54 0.11 -15.97
C MET A 25 11.00 -1.26 -16.41
N TYR A 26 10.10 -1.29 -17.40
CA TYR A 26 9.33 -2.48 -17.76
C TYR A 26 9.57 -2.99 -19.20
N GLY A 27 10.30 -2.24 -20.03
CA GLY A 27 10.53 -2.58 -21.44
C GLY A 27 9.60 -1.85 -22.42
N ALA A 28 10.05 -1.73 -23.68
CA ALA A 28 9.33 -1.02 -24.74
C ALA A 28 8.20 -1.85 -25.35
N GLU A 29 8.27 -3.17 -25.23
CA GLU A 29 7.34 -4.16 -25.74
C GLU A 29 5.97 -4.12 -25.06
N ILE A 30 5.88 -3.59 -23.84
CA ILE A 30 4.62 -3.43 -23.12
C ILE A 30 3.95 -2.13 -23.60
N PRO A 31 2.75 -2.21 -24.20
CA PRO A 31 2.06 -1.03 -24.70
C PRO A 31 1.63 -0.11 -23.55
N GLU A 32 1.60 1.20 -23.79
CA GLU A 32 1.19 2.20 -22.79
C GLU A 32 -0.23 1.93 -22.25
N SER A 33 -1.13 1.42 -23.10
CA SER A 33 -2.49 1.06 -22.73
C SER A 33 -2.60 -0.05 -21.67
N ALA A 34 -1.53 -0.81 -21.43
CA ALA A 34 -1.52 -1.81 -20.36
C ALA A 34 -1.30 -1.16 -18.98
N PHE A 35 -0.82 0.09 -18.92
CA PHE A 35 -0.51 0.77 -17.65
C PHE A 35 -1.73 1.52 -17.11
N LEU A 36 -1.97 1.34 -15.81
CA LEU A 36 -2.98 2.06 -15.05
C LEU A 36 -2.30 2.95 -14.03
N ALA A 37 -2.66 4.24 -14.01
CA ALA A 37 -2.21 5.14 -12.96
C ALA A 37 -3.10 4.95 -11.72
N HIS A 38 -2.48 4.68 -10.56
CA HIS A 38 -3.19 4.70 -9.29
C HIS A 38 -3.51 6.15 -8.88
N ASP A 39 -4.80 6.50 -8.81
CA ASP A 39 -5.25 7.78 -8.26
C ASP A 39 -5.76 7.61 -6.82
N TRP A 40 -4.86 7.84 -5.87
CA TRP A 40 -5.13 7.74 -4.43
C TRP A 40 -6.20 8.71 -3.91
N ARG A 41 -6.59 9.72 -4.71
CA ARG A 41 -7.61 10.71 -4.32
C ARG A 41 -9.02 10.31 -4.73
N ASN A 42 -9.17 9.61 -5.86
CA ASN A 42 -10.48 9.41 -6.49
C ASN A 42 -10.85 7.92 -6.72
N ASP A 43 -9.85 7.05 -6.86
CA ASP A 43 -10.05 5.65 -7.27
C ASP A 43 -10.04 4.65 -6.12
N THR A 44 -10.06 5.14 -4.89
CA THR A 44 -10.07 4.32 -3.69
C THR A 44 -11.46 4.16 -3.12
N CYS A 45 -11.67 3.06 -2.40
CA CYS A 45 -12.89 2.77 -1.68
C CYS A 45 -12.55 2.21 -0.30
N ARG A 46 -13.37 2.56 0.69
CA ARG A 46 -13.22 2.08 2.05
C ARG A 46 -13.79 0.66 2.16
N ILE A 47 -12.97 -0.26 2.64
CA ILE A 47 -13.32 -1.67 2.82
C ILE A 47 -13.42 -2.08 4.29
N GLY A 48 -12.88 -1.25 5.19
CA GLY A 48 -12.84 -1.56 6.61
C GLY A 48 -12.34 -0.41 7.46
N GLU A 49 -12.08 -0.72 8.73
CA GLU A 49 -11.44 0.18 9.68
C GLU A 49 -10.68 -0.63 10.73
N ILE A 50 -9.49 -0.16 11.06
CA ILE A 50 -8.67 -0.69 12.14
C ILE A 50 -9.06 0.08 13.41
N PRO A 51 -9.57 -0.60 14.46
CA PRO A 51 -10.04 0.07 15.66
C PRO A 51 -8.93 0.85 16.37
N SER A 52 -9.27 2.02 16.92
CA SER A 52 -8.36 2.85 17.74
C SER A 52 -7.70 2.05 18.87
N ALA A 53 -8.44 1.15 19.53
CA ALA A 53 -7.90 0.31 20.60
C ALA A 53 -6.75 -0.60 20.12
N PHE A 54 -6.85 -1.15 18.90
CA PHE A 54 -5.78 -1.95 18.30
C PHE A 54 -4.56 -1.08 17.99
N VAL A 55 -4.77 0.09 17.38
CA VAL A 55 -3.71 1.07 17.06
C VAL A 55 -2.98 1.54 18.33
N SER A 56 -3.72 1.80 19.41
CA SER A 56 -3.16 2.14 20.72
C SER A 56 -2.34 1.00 21.30
N GLY A 57 -2.84 -0.24 21.22
CA GLY A 57 -2.10 -1.43 21.66
C GLY A 57 -0.76 -1.59 20.93
N VAL A 58 -0.76 -1.56 19.60
CA VAL A 58 0.48 -1.77 18.82
C VAL A 58 1.45 -0.59 18.93
N SER A 59 0.96 0.63 19.17
CA SER A 59 1.80 1.82 19.37
C SER A 59 2.37 1.94 20.79
N GLY A 60 1.90 1.11 21.73
CA GLY A 60 2.22 1.22 23.15
C GLY A 60 1.62 2.49 23.77
N GLY A 61 0.39 2.83 23.39
CA GLY A 61 -0.39 3.97 23.90
C GLY A 61 0.01 5.34 23.34
N ARG A 62 0.81 5.38 22.27
CA ARG A 62 1.30 6.66 21.71
C ARG A 62 0.32 7.31 20.71
N VAL A 63 -0.54 6.51 20.12
CA VAL A 63 -1.51 6.91 19.10
C VAL A 63 -2.82 6.16 19.34
N ASP A 64 -3.96 6.84 19.30
CA ASP A 64 -5.27 6.30 19.66
C ASP A 64 -6.39 6.69 18.69
N PHE A 65 -6.08 6.88 17.41
CA PHE A 65 -7.09 7.08 16.36
C PHE A 65 -7.36 5.79 15.56
N PRO A 66 -8.58 5.62 15.02
CA PRO A 66 -8.84 4.53 14.07
C PRO A 66 -8.24 4.83 12.70
N ILE A 67 -7.90 3.77 11.96
CA ILE A 67 -7.34 3.85 10.61
C ILE A 67 -8.34 3.24 9.61
N PRO A 68 -9.04 4.06 8.81
CA PRO A 68 -9.85 3.58 7.70
C PRO A 68 -8.98 2.79 6.73
N ILE A 69 -9.48 1.65 6.23
CA ILE A 69 -8.80 0.88 5.20
C ILE A 69 -9.40 1.25 3.86
N GLU A 70 -8.61 1.93 3.05
CA GLU A 70 -8.98 2.38 1.71
C GLU A 70 -8.01 1.80 0.69
N VAL A 71 -8.53 1.14 -0.33
CA VAL A 71 -7.73 0.54 -1.41
C VAL A 71 -8.32 0.88 -2.77
N ASN A 72 -7.51 0.80 -3.82
CA ASN A 72 -7.97 1.01 -5.19
C ASN A 72 -9.11 0.04 -5.53
N LYS A 73 -10.22 0.58 -6.04
CA LYS A 73 -11.45 -0.18 -6.35
C LYS A 73 -11.21 -1.38 -7.26
N ARG A 74 -10.20 -1.31 -8.14
CA ARG A 74 -9.83 -2.40 -9.06
C ARG A 74 -9.37 -3.66 -8.35
N LEU A 75 -8.79 -3.56 -7.15
CA LEU A 75 -8.32 -4.71 -6.40
C LEU A 75 -9.47 -5.58 -5.88
N ILE A 76 -10.64 -4.99 -5.64
CA ILE A 76 -11.80 -5.66 -5.07
C ILE A 76 -12.98 -5.79 -6.06
N SER A 77 -12.80 -5.34 -7.31
CA SER A 77 -13.89 -5.26 -8.27
C SER A 77 -14.35 -6.61 -8.82
N GLY A 78 -13.56 -7.67 -8.61
CA GLY A 78 -13.78 -8.99 -9.21
C GLY A 78 -13.53 -9.04 -10.73
N GLN A 79 -12.96 -7.99 -11.33
CA GLN A 79 -12.70 -7.92 -12.77
C GLN A 79 -11.47 -8.72 -13.23
N TYR A 80 -10.60 -9.13 -12.31
CA TYR A 80 -9.38 -9.88 -12.62
C TYR A 80 -9.47 -11.30 -12.08
N ASP A 81 -9.09 -12.27 -12.92
CA ASP A 81 -8.98 -13.67 -12.52
C ASP A 81 -7.78 -13.91 -11.57
N LEU A 82 -6.75 -13.06 -11.64
CA LEU A 82 -5.54 -13.15 -10.83
C LEU A 82 -4.91 -11.77 -10.64
N ILE A 83 -4.53 -11.46 -9.39
CA ILE A 83 -3.72 -10.29 -9.04
C ILE A 83 -2.36 -10.78 -8.56
N VAL A 84 -1.28 -10.26 -9.14
CA VAL A 84 0.10 -10.56 -8.73
C VAL A 84 0.76 -9.29 -8.23
N SER A 85 1.17 -9.26 -6.96
CA SER A 85 1.91 -8.13 -6.38
C SER A 85 3.40 -8.42 -6.41
N ILE A 86 4.16 -7.64 -7.17
CA ILE A 86 5.61 -7.80 -7.35
C ILE A 86 6.32 -6.62 -6.67
N GLY A 87 7.36 -6.92 -5.89
CA GLY A 87 8.16 -5.89 -5.23
C GLY A 87 9.41 -6.45 -4.56
N GLN A 88 10.19 -5.58 -3.94
CA GLN A 88 11.43 -5.92 -3.23
C GLN A 88 11.28 -5.72 -1.74
N VAL A 89 11.74 -6.69 -0.94
CA VAL A 89 11.82 -6.56 0.51
C VAL A 89 13.10 -5.81 0.87
N VAL A 90 12.96 -4.60 1.38
CA VAL A 90 14.09 -3.74 1.79
C VAL A 90 13.76 -3.05 3.13
N PRO A 91 14.76 -2.68 3.95
CA PRO A 91 14.53 -1.82 5.12
C PRO A 91 13.80 -0.54 4.72
N HIS A 92 12.81 -0.12 5.51
CA HIS A 92 11.96 1.03 5.22
C HIS A 92 11.63 1.81 6.49
N GLU A 93 11.77 3.13 6.41
CA GLU A 93 11.62 4.14 7.46
C GLU A 93 10.21 4.30 8.04
N VAL A 94 9.18 3.77 7.38
CA VAL A 94 7.78 3.89 7.81
C VAL A 94 7.22 2.59 8.34
N VAL A 95 7.52 1.47 7.66
CA VAL A 95 6.91 0.16 7.93
C VAL A 95 7.90 -0.86 8.49
N GLY A 96 9.17 -0.51 8.58
CA GLY A 96 10.28 -1.34 9.01
C GLY A 96 10.87 -2.16 7.88
N MET A 97 10.07 -3.00 7.24
CA MET A 97 10.42 -3.69 5.98
C MET A 97 9.38 -3.36 4.91
N ALA A 98 9.80 -2.97 3.70
CA ALA A 98 8.93 -2.66 2.57
C ALA A 98 8.18 -3.90 2.03
N ASN A 99 7.39 -3.72 0.97
CA ASN A 99 6.72 -4.78 0.20
C ASN A 99 5.53 -5.46 0.92
N TYR A 100 5.04 -6.54 0.30
CA TYR A 100 3.91 -7.36 0.77
C TYR A 100 2.64 -6.50 0.85
N SER A 101 1.87 -6.59 1.95
CA SER A 101 0.66 -5.80 2.21
C SER A 101 0.86 -4.28 2.08
N LYS A 102 2.09 -3.76 2.17
CA LYS A 102 2.40 -2.35 1.86
C LYS A 102 2.04 -1.96 0.43
N ASN A 103 2.25 -2.85 -0.54
CA ASN A 103 1.94 -2.55 -1.94
C ASN A 103 0.43 -2.29 -2.13
N ILE A 104 -0.40 -2.88 -1.27
CA ILE A 104 -1.84 -2.72 -1.28
C ILE A 104 -2.25 -1.49 -0.47
N PHE A 105 -1.93 -1.46 0.83
CA PHE A 105 -2.43 -0.44 1.75
C PHE A 105 -1.75 0.92 1.64
N VAL A 106 -0.56 0.98 1.06
CA VAL A 106 0.12 2.24 0.76
C VAL A 106 0.21 2.43 -0.75
N GLY A 107 0.77 1.45 -1.46
CA GLY A 107 1.02 1.56 -2.90
C GLY A 107 -0.24 1.73 -3.75
N CYS A 108 -1.34 1.09 -3.34
CA CYS A 108 -2.66 1.22 -3.95
C CYS A 108 -3.71 1.74 -2.95
N GLY A 109 -3.26 2.41 -1.89
CA GLY A 109 -4.08 2.85 -0.77
C GLY A 109 -4.66 4.25 -0.91
N GLY A 110 -5.67 4.55 -0.10
CA GLY A 110 -6.24 5.90 0.03
C GLY A 110 -5.46 6.83 0.95
N LYS A 111 -5.85 8.12 0.94
CA LYS A 111 -5.21 9.17 1.74
C LYS A 111 -5.13 8.81 3.22
N GLU A 112 -6.24 8.34 3.79
CA GLU A 112 -6.36 8.18 5.25
C GLU A 112 -5.44 7.07 5.77
N ILE A 113 -5.42 5.90 5.10
CA ILE A 113 -4.54 4.80 5.52
C ILE A 113 -3.07 5.17 5.38
N ILE A 114 -2.70 5.89 4.30
CA ILE A 114 -1.34 6.37 4.07
C ILE A 114 -0.93 7.33 5.18
N ASP A 115 -1.67 8.42 5.39
CA ASP A 115 -1.29 9.47 6.33
C ASP A 115 -1.20 8.94 7.76
N LYS A 116 -2.19 8.16 8.19
CA LYS A 116 -2.26 7.62 9.54
C LYS A 116 -1.21 6.55 9.82
N SER A 117 -0.90 5.69 8.84
CA SER A 117 0.18 4.72 8.98
C SER A 117 1.55 5.42 9.07
N HIS A 118 1.76 6.50 8.30
CA HIS A 118 2.98 7.29 8.37
C HIS A 118 3.12 8.01 9.72
N PHE A 119 2.02 8.58 10.23
CA PHE A 119 2.03 9.20 11.56
C PHE A 119 2.35 8.19 12.66
N LEU A 120 1.75 6.99 12.61
CA LEU A 120 2.08 5.90 13.54
C LEU A 120 3.57 5.53 13.48
N GLY A 121 4.13 5.37 12.27
CA GLY A 121 5.56 5.08 12.08
C GLY A 121 6.45 6.17 12.67
N ALA A 122 6.12 7.44 12.39
CA ALA A 122 6.86 8.60 12.89
C ALA A 122 6.84 8.68 14.43
N VAL A 123 5.68 8.47 15.05
CA VAL A 123 5.54 8.51 16.52
C VAL A 123 6.23 7.33 17.20
N TYR A 124 6.28 6.17 16.55
CA TYR A 124 6.98 5.01 17.10
C TYR A 124 8.52 5.18 17.09
N GLY A 125 9.03 5.93 16.12
CA GLY A 125 10.44 6.33 16.02
C GLY A 125 11.27 5.44 15.11
N LEU A 126 12.12 6.08 14.29
CA LEU A 126 12.89 5.44 13.22
C LEU A 126 13.87 4.38 13.75
N GLU A 127 14.54 4.68 14.85
CA GLU A 127 15.58 3.84 15.47
C GLU A 127 15.03 2.50 15.95
N ARG A 128 13.73 2.45 16.23
CA ARG A 128 13.02 1.24 16.67
C ARG A 128 12.38 0.48 15.51
N LEU A 129 12.22 1.14 14.37
CA LEU A 129 11.38 0.68 13.28
C LEU A 129 12.18 0.20 12.07
N MET A 130 13.20 0.96 11.66
CA MET A 130 13.97 0.69 10.44
C MET A 130 14.50 -0.75 10.40
N GLY A 131 14.17 -1.47 9.33
CA GLY A 131 14.64 -2.84 9.12
C GLY A 131 13.98 -3.89 10.03
N ARG A 132 12.93 -3.54 10.79
CA ARG A 132 12.21 -4.49 11.65
C ARG A 132 10.93 -4.95 10.97
N ASP A 133 10.80 -6.25 10.78
CA ASP A 133 9.66 -6.90 10.16
C ASP A 133 8.38 -6.84 11.02
N HIS A 134 8.48 -6.78 12.35
CA HIS A 134 7.33 -6.72 13.27
C HIS A 134 7.06 -5.32 13.85
N SER A 135 7.10 -4.29 13.01
CA SER A 135 6.80 -2.90 13.42
C SER A 135 5.30 -2.70 13.73
N PRO A 136 4.91 -1.66 14.49
CA PRO A 136 3.49 -1.34 14.71
C PRO A 136 2.72 -1.10 13.41
N VAL A 137 3.36 -0.45 12.44
CA VAL A 137 2.74 -0.18 11.13
C VAL A 137 2.55 -1.49 10.35
N ARG A 138 3.50 -2.43 10.41
CA ARG A 138 3.31 -3.75 9.81
C ARG A 138 2.12 -4.48 10.44
N LYS A 139 2.01 -4.49 11.77
CA LYS A 139 0.87 -5.09 12.48
C LYS A 139 -0.48 -4.47 12.11
N VAL A 140 -0.51 -3.16 11.83
CA VAL A 140 -1.70 -2.47 11.31
C VAL A 140 -2.08 -3.00 9.92
N PHE A 141 -1.11 -3.19 9.02
CA PHE A 141 -1.36 -3.74 7.70
C PHE A 141 -1.77 -5.22 7.76
N ASP A 142 -1.12 -6.02 8.59
CA ASP A 142 -1.46 -7.44 8.76
C ASP A 142 -2.90 -7.59 9.30
N TYR A 143 -3.30 -6.76 10.27
CA TYR A 143 -4.70 -6.70 10.71
C TYR A 143 -5.65 -6.36 9.56
N GLY A 144 -5.28 -5.40 8.72
CA GLY A 144 -6.09 -5.02 7.57
C GLY A 144 -6.29 -6.17 6.58
N GLU A 145 -5.24 -6.95 6.33
CA GLU A 145 -5.26 -8.10 5.42
C GLU A 145 -6.02 -9.30 5.99
N GLU A 146 -5.91 -9.56 7.30
CA GLU A 146 -6.57 -10.69 7.94
C GLU A 146 -8.07 -10.50 8.10
N GLN A 147 -8.54 -9.25 8.20
CA GLN A 147 -9.93 -8.93 8.54
C GLN A 147 -10.79 -8.51 7.35
N PHE A 148 -10.20 -8.08 6.23
CA PHE A 148 -10.90 -7.49 5.08
C PHE A 148 -10.31 -7.94 3.76
#